data_AF-A0A7X0YP78-F1
#
_entry.id   AF-A0A7X0YP78-F1
#
_cell.length_a   1.000
_cell.length_b   1.000
_cell.length_c   1.000
_cell.angle_alpha   90.00
_cell.angle_beta   90.00
_cell.angle_gamma   90.00
#
_symmetry.space_group_name_H-M   'P 1'
#
loop_
_entity.id
_entity.type
_entity.pdbx_description
1 polymer ?
#
loop_
_entity_poly.entity_id
_entity_poly.type
_entity_poly.pdbx_seq_one_letter_code
_entity_poly.pdbx_strand_id
1 'polypeptide(L)' 'MASYRKRNGTWEYRIRYTDPATGKQKEKSVAGFKRKADCIEAAAEAEKK' A
#
# COMPACT_ATOMS: atom_id res chain seq x y z
N MET A 1 -1.19 8.60 -1.07
CA MET A 1 -1.85 8.44 0.24
C MET A 1 -2.18 6.97 0.44
N ALA A 2 -1.35 6.30 1.24
CA ALA A 2 -1.54 4.91 1.62
C ALA A 2 -2.68 4.73 2.63
N SER A 3 -3.54 3.73 2.41
CA SER A 3 -4.52 3.23 3.36
C SER A 3 -4.05 1.91 3.95
N TYR A 4 -4.12 1.78 5.27
CA TYR A 4 -3.68 0.59 6.01
C TYR A 4 -4.89 -0.11 6.63
N ARG A 5 -5.01 -1.41 6.44
CA ARG A 5 -6.08 -2.20 7.06
C ARG A 5 -5.56 -3.52 7.58
N LYS A 6 -6.20 -4.05 8.61
CA LYS A 6 -5.91 -5.38 9.16
C LYS A 6 -7.02 -6.36 8.74
N ARG A 7 -6.66 -7.49 8.11
CA ARG A 7 -7.57 -8.58 7.76
C ARG A 7 -7.04 -9.91 8.31
N ASN A 8 -7.89 -10.65 9.03
CA ASN A 8 -7.59 -11.98 9.58
C ASN A 8 -6.22 -12.10 10.25
N GLY A 9 -5.83 -11.10 11.06
CA GLY A 9 -4.56 -11.10 11.78
C GLY A 9 -3.36 -10.56 11.00
N THR A 10 -3.49 -10.33 9.70
CA THR A 10 -2.45 -9.74 8.85
C THR A 10 -2.77 -8.29 8.50
N TRP A 11 -1.73 -7.50 8.24
CA TRP A 11 -1.79 -6.13 7.78
C TRP A 11 -1.66 -6.09 6.26
N GLU A 12 -2.40 -5.18 5.66
CA GLU A 12 -2.36 -4.88 4.24
C GLU A 12 -2.27 -3.36 4.07
N TYR A 13 -1.48 -2.90 3.11
CA TYR A 13 -1.50 -1.52 2.67
C TYR A 13 -2.04 -1.43 1.25
N ARG A 14 -2.60 -0.27 0.95
CA ARG A 14 -3.22 0.05 -0.33
C ARG A 14 -2.90 1.48 -0.70
N ILE A 15 -2.11 1.66 -1.74
CA ILE A 15 -1.69 2.96 -2.25
C ILE A 15 -2.44 3.21 -3.54
N ARG A 16 -3.23 4.29 -3.55
CA ARG A 16 -3.81 4.82 -4.78
C ARG A 16 -2.85 5.86 -5.33
N TYR A 17 -2.46 5.68 -6.57
CA TYR A 17 -1.63 6.62 -7.30
C TYR A 17 -2.27 6.91 -8.65
N THR A 18 -2.24 8.17 -9.06
CA THR A 18 -2.65 8.56 -10.40
C THR A 18 -1.44 8.40 -11.29
N ASP A 19 -1.56 7.59 -12.32
CA ASP A 19 -0.52 7.41 -13.32
C ASP A 19 -0.43 8.71 -14.16
N PRO A 20 0.69 9.45 -14.13
CA PRO A 20 0.78 10.75 -14.78
C PRO A 20 0.81 10.66 -16.31
N ALA A 21 1.12 9.48 -16.87
CA ALA A 21 1.16 9.27 -18.31
C ALA A 21 -0.22 8.98 -18.91
N THR A 22 -1.10 8.32 -18.16
CA THR A 22 -2.42 7.89 -18.64
C THR A 22 -3.60 8.59 -17.97
N GLY A 23 -3.36 9.35 -16.88
CA GLY A 23 -4.39 9.99 -16.07
C GLY A 23 -5.29 8.99 -15.30
N LYS A 24 -5.01 7.70 -15.39
CA LYS A 24 -5.81 6.65 -14.75
C LYS A 24 -5.35 6.45 -13.31
N GLN A 25 -6.32 6.29 -12.40
CA GLN A 25 -6.04 5.87 -11.05
C GLN A 25 -5.69 4.39 -11.03
N LYS A 26 -4.51 4.08 -10.50
CA LYS A 26 -4.07 2.72 -10.22
C LYS A 26 -4.04 2.51 -8.72
N GLU A 27 -4.32 1.28 -8.32
CA GLU A 27 -4.27 0.86 -6.93
C GLU A 27 -3.19 -0.22 -6.80
N LYS A 28 -2.19 0.02 -5.94
CA LYS A 28 -1.22 -0.99 -5.53
C LYS A 28 -1.63 -1.48 -4.15
N SER A 29 -1.91 -2.76 -4.01
CA SER A 29 -2.25 -3.35 -2.71
C SER A 29 -1.36 -4.53 -2.42
N VAL A 30 -0.79 -4.56 -1.22
CA VAL A 30 0.07 -5.66 -0.75
C VAL A 30 -0.43 -6.09 0.62
N ALA A 31 -0.48 -7.40 0.80
CA ALA A 31 -1.07 -8.08 1.94
C ALA A 31 -0.10 -9.10 2.53
N GLY A 32 -0.32 -9.49 3.79
CA GLY A 32 0.42 -10.58 4.43
C GLY A 32 1.44 -10.13 5.49
N PHE A 33 1.46 -8.85 5.86
CA PHE A 33 2.36 -8.36 6.90
C PHE A 33 1.87 -8.80 8.29
N LYS A 34 2.72 -9.46 9.09
CA LYS A 34 2.34 -9.85 10.46
C LYS A 34 2.29 -8.64 11.41
N ARG A 35 3.11 -7.62 11.17
CA ARG A 35 3.21 -6.42 12.01
C ARG A 35 2.84 -5.17 11.21
N LYS A 36 2.34 -4.17 11.93
CA LYS A 36 1.97 -2.87 11.35
C LYS A 36 3.20 -2.10 10.84
N ALA A 37 4.33 -2.20 11.56
CA ALA A 37 5.57 -1.52 11.20
C ALA A 37 6.09 -1.97 9.83
N ASP A 38 6.22 -3.28 9.60
CA ASP A 38 6.62 -3.85 8.30
C ASP A 38 5.69 -3.38 7.15
N CYS A 39 4.39 -3.29 7.43
CA CYS A 39 3.40 -2.81 6.46
C CYS A 39 3.60 -1.33 6.11
N ILE A 40 3.94 -0.48 7.09
CA ILE A 40 4.21 0.95 6.87
C ILE A 40 5.53 1.13 6.10
N GLU A 41 6.57 0.39 6.46
CA GLU A 41 7.87 0.48 5.79
C GLU A 41 7.79 0.06 4.32
N ALA A 42 7.11 -1.07 4.05
CA ALA A 42 6.85 -1.52 2.68
C ALA A 42 5.95 -0.56 1.90
N ALA A 43 4.98 0.10 2.54
CA ALA A 43 4.17 1.13 1.90
C ALA A 43 5.01 2.37 1.57
N ALA A 44 5.89 2.81 2.48
CA ALA A 44 6.77 3.95 2.26
C ALA A 44 7.77 3.69 1.11
N GLU A 45 8.30 2.47 1.00
CA GLU A 45 9.14 2.06 -0.12
C GLU A 45 8.34 2.02 -1.43
N ALA A 46 7.08 1.58 -1.38
CA ALA A 46 6.20 1.54 -2.54
C ALA A 46 5.68 2.92 -2.97
N GLU A 47 5.58 3.91 -2.07
CA GLU A 47 5.28 5.31 -2.42
C GLU A 47 6.50 6.06 -2.98
N LYS A 48 7.72 5.67 -2.61
CA LYS A 48 8.97 6.26 -3.14
C LYS A 48 9.32 5.83 -4.56
N LYS A 49 8.72 4.76 -5.07
CA LYS A 49 9.07 4.11 -6.33
C LYS A 49 8.00 4.31 -7.39
#